data_AF-A0A355YLU8-F1
#
_entry.id   AF-A0A355YLU8-F1
#
_cell.length_a   1.000
_cell.length_b   1.000
_cell.length_c   1.000
_cell.angle_alpha   90.00
_cell.angle_beta   90.00
_cell.angle_gamma   90.00
#
_symmetry.space_group_name_H-M   'P 1'
#
loop_
_entity.id
_entity.type
_entity.pdbx_description
1 polymer ?
#
loop_
_entity_poly.entity_id
_entity_poly.type
_entity_poly.pdbx_seq_one_letter_code
_entity_poly.pdbx_strand_id
1 'polypeptide(L)' 'GFICGICSQDYDLEAMYLDGFLKIAKLEGQDISDTLHQLNKVSEQFKVKIVISVSMSTEELPEFARSMVITV' A
#
# COMPACT_ATOMS: atom_id res chain seq x y z
N GLY A 1 2.32 9.23 7.92
CA GLY A 1 1.76 9.76 9.18
C GLY A 1 0.92 8.72 9.89
N PHE A 2 -0.35 8.58 9.51
CA PHE A 2 -1.31 7.67 10.16
C PHE A 2 -0.85 6.21 10.26
N ILE A 3 -0.46 5.60 9.13
CA ILE A 3 0.02 4.21 9.07
C ILE A 3 1.22 3.99 9.99
N CYS A 4 2.22 4.88 9.94
CA CYS A 4 3.40 4.83 10.82
C CYS A 4 3.02 4.89 12.30
N GLY A 5 2.00 5.67 12.66
CA GLY A 5 1.50 5.75 14.03
C GLY A 5 0.94 4.41 14.51
N ILE A 6 0.13 3.73 13.68
CA ILE A 6 -0.39 2.39 13.98
C ILE A 6 0.76 1.39 14.13
N CYS A 7 1.66 1.32 13.14
CA CYS A 7 2.80 0.40 13.16
C CYS A 7 3.78 0.66 14.31
N SER A 8 3.86 1.88 14.83
CA SER A 8 4.73 2.21 15.97
C SER A 8 4.18 1.79 17.33
N GLN A 9 2.88 1.53 17.42
CA GLN A 9 2.19 1.19 18.67
C GLN A 9 1.97 -0.32 18.81
N ASP A 10 1.81 -1.02 17.70
CA ASP A 10 1.57 -2.46 17.66
C ASP A 10 2.80 -3.21 17.12
N TYR A 11 3.56 -3.80 18.05
CA TYR A 11 4.81 -4.49 17.76
C TYR A 11 4.62 -5.89 17.14
N ASP A 12 3.43 -6.49 17.27
CA ASP A 12 3.08 -7.81 16.74
C ASP A 12 2.22 -7.71 15.46
N LEU A 13 2.13 -6.51 14.88
CA LEU A 13 1.41 -6.30 13.63
C LEU A 13 2.13 -7.03 12.49
N GLU A 14 1.53 -8.08 11.96
CA GLU A 14 2.10 -8.83 10.83
C GLU A 14 1.65 -8.31 9.47
N ALA A 15 0.38 -7.88 9.36
CA ALA A 15 -0.21 -7.44 8.11
C ALA A 15 -1.27 -6.34 8.31
N MET A 16 -1.35 -5.43 7.34
CA MET A 16 -2.34 -4.37 7.29
C MET A 16 -3.04 -4.39 5.93
N TYR A 17 -4.38 -4.47 5.95
CA TYR A 17 -5.21 -4.46 4.74
C TYR A 17 -5.91 -3.11 4.63
N LEU A 18 -5.68 -2.41 3.52
CA LEU A 18 -6.25 -1.10 3.24
C LEU A 18 -7.22 -1.23 2.07
N ASP A 19 -8.50 -1.42 2.39
CA ASP A 19 -9.54 -1.52 1.38
C ASP A 19 -9.96 -0.13 0.85
N GLY A 20 -10.16 -0.01 -0.46
CA GLY A 20 -10.48 1.26 -1.12
C GLY A 20 -9.42 2.35 -0.90
N PHE A 21 -8.15 1.98 -0.70
CA PHE A 21 -7.09 2.90 -0.31
C PHE A 21 -6.99 4.11 -1.25
N LEU A 22 -7.06 3.87 -2.57
CA LEU A 22 -6.97 4.94 -3.56
C LEU A 22 -8.09 5.96 -3.44
N LYS A 23 -9.31 5.49 -3.15
CA LYS A 23 -10.48 6.37 -2.95
C LYS A 23 -10.32 7.22 -1.70
N ILE A 24 -9.87 6.63 -0.60
CA ILE A 24 -9.65 7.32 0.69
C ILE A 24 -8.51 8.33 0.56
N ALA A 25 -7.42 7.94 -0.11
CA ALA A 25 -6.25 8.78 -0.35
C ALA A 25 -6.48 9.82 -1.46
N LYS A 26 -7.60 9.75 -2.19
CA LYS A 26 -7.91 10.59 -3.37
C LYS A 26 -6.85 10.48 -4.47
N LEU A 27 -6.36 9.26 -4.69
CA LEU A 27 -5.34 8.91 -5.68
C LEU A 27 -5.90 8.14 -6.88
N GLU A 28 -7.23 7.96 -6.96
CA GLU A 28 -7.86 7.36 -8.14
C GLU A 28 -7.55 8.18 -9.40
N GLY A 29 -7.05 7.50 -10.45
CA GLY A 29 -6.67 8.12 -11.71
C GLY A 29 -5.41 9.00 -11.66
N GLN A 30 -4.65 8.96 -10.56
CA GLN A 30 -3.38 9.68 -10.42
C GLN A 30 -2.18 8.72 -10.44
N ASP A 31 -0.98 9.26 -10.58
CA ASP A 31 0.25 8.50 -10.41
C ASP A 31 0.42 8.12 -8.93
N ILE A 32 0.43 6.82 -8.66
CA ILE A 32 0.55 6.24 -7.32
C ILE A 32 1.96 5.76 -6.99
N SER A 33 2.92 5.92 -7.91
CA SER A 33 4.28 5.39 -7.79
C SER A 33 4.97 5.83 -6.50
N ASP A 34 4.92 7.13 -6.18
CA ASP A 34 5.50 7.67 -4.95
C ASP A 34 4.82 7.10 -3.69
N THR A 35 3.49 6.95 -3.73
CA THR A 35 2.74 6.42 -2.60
C THR A 35 3.09 4.96 -2.35
N LEU A 36 3.17 4.15 -3.41
CA LEU A 36 3.59 2.76 -3.33
C LEU A 36 5.03 2.62 -2.83
N HIS A 37 5.95 3.50 -3.26
CA HIS A 37 7.31 3.53 -2.72
C HIS A 37 7.34 3.85 -1.22
N GLN A 38 6.52 4.81 -0.77
CA GLN A 38 6.40 5.12 0.65
C GLN A 38 5.82 3.95 1.45
N LEU A 39 4.76 3.32 0.95
CA LEU A 39 4.18 2.14 1.59
C LEU A 39 5.19 0.98 1.66
N ASN A 40 5.98 0.77 0.61
CA ASN A 40 7.01 -0.27 0.62
C ASN A 40 8.11 0.02 1.66
N LYS A 41 8.57 1.28 1.76
CA LYS A 41 9.52 1.69 2.81
C LYS A 41 8.96 1.47 4.22
N VAL A 42 7.69 1.79 4.45
CA VAL A 42 7.03 1.55 5.74
C VAL A 42 6.92 0.05 6.01
N SER A 43 6.50 -0.74 5.02
CA SER A 43 6.44 -2.20 5.10
C SER A 43 7.78 -2.80 5.52
N GLU A 44 8.88 -2.38 4.90
CA GLU A 44 10.24 -2.83 5.24
C GLU A 44 10.69 -2.35 6.62
N GLN A 45 10.46 -1.08 6.95
CA GLN A 45 10.89 -0.48 8.21
C GLN A 45 10.23 -1.14 9.42
N PHE A 46 8.93 -1.42 9.34
CA PHE A 46 8.15 -1.99 10.42
C PHE A 46 7.98 -3.51 10.30
N LYS A 47 8.53 -4.14 9.24
CA LYS A 47 8.36 -5.56 8.90
C LYS A 47 6.90 -6.02 8.87
N VAL A 48 6.02 -5.13 8.41
CA VAL A 48 4.57 -5.32 8.30
C VAL A 48 4.22 -5.53 6.84
N LYS A 49 3.44 -6.56 6.51
CA LYS A 49 2.89 -6.74 5.16
C LYS A 49 1.75 -5.75 4.91
N ILE A 50 1.96 -4.77 4.03
CA ILE A 50 0.89 -3.85 3.62
C ILE A 50 0.23 -4.36 2.34
N VAL A 51 -1.07 -4.62 2.41
CA VAL A 51 -1.89 -5.02 1.26
C VAL A 51 -2.92 -3.92 0.99
N ILE A 52 -2.90 -3.38 -0.22
CA ILE A 52 -3.86 -2.36 -0.65
C ILE A 52 -4.83 -2.96 -1.66
N SER A 53 -6.12 -2.62 -1.51
CA SER A 53 -7.12 -2.84 -2.54
C SER A 53 -7.10 -1.65 -3.48
N VAL A 54 -6.88 -1.92 -4.76
CA VAL A 54 -6.84 -0.90 -5.81
C VAL A 54 -7.92 -1.20 -6.85
N SER A 55 -8.73 -0.19 -7.16
CA SER A 55 -9.82 -0.29 -8.14
C SER A 55 -9.35 0.09 -9.56
N MET A 56 -8.15 -0.35 -9.93
CA MET A 56 -7.51 -0.02 -11.21
C MET A 56 -6.94 -1.28 -11.86
N SER A 57 -6.78 -1.21 -13.18
CA SER A 57 -6.29 -2.33 -13.97
C SER A 57 -4.79 -2.52 -13.76
N THR A 58 -4.29 -3.75 -13.92
CA THR A 58 -2.85 -4.06 -13.80
C THR A 58 -1.99 -3.23 -14.76
N GLU A 59 -2.56 -2.81 -15.89
CA GLU A 59 -1.91 -1.96 -16.89
C GLU A 59 -1.70 -0.52 -16.41
N GLU A 60 -2.57 -0.03 -15.54
CA GLU A 60 -2.51 1.31 -14.94
C GLU A 60 -1.53 1.37 -13.76
N LEU A 61 -1.15 0.20 -13.23
CA LEU A 61 -0.15 0.10 -12.18
C LEU A 61 1.26 0.36 -12.73
N PRO A 62 2.10 1.09 -11.98
CA PRO A 62 3.49 1.28 -12.34
C PRO A 62 4.23 -0.06 -12.39
N GLU A 63 5.24 -0.15 -13.25
CA GLU A 63 5.85 -1.42 -13.66
C GLU A 63 6.37 -2.25 -12.47
N PHE A 64 6.97 -1.60 -11.48
CA PHE A 64 7.49 -2.24 -10.26
C PHE A 64 6.38 -2.82 -9.36
N ALA A 65 5.18 -2.26 -9.43
CA ALA A 65 4.05 -2.69 -8.61
C ALA A 65 3.35 -3.90 -9.23
N ARG A 66 3.46 -4.09 -10.55
CA ARG A 66 2.86 -5.24 -11.26
C ARG A 66 3.39 -6.58 -10.74
N SER A 67 4.66 -6.65 -10.34
CA SER A 67 5.23 -7.86 -9.72
C SER A 67 4.73 -8.13 -8.29
N MET A 68 4.07 -7.16 -7.66
CA MET A 68 3.54 -7.25 -6.29
C MET A 68 2.02 -7.51 -6.27
N VAL A 69 1.38 -7.63 -7.43
CA VAL A 69 -0.05 -7.87 -7.55
C VAL A 69 -0.38 -9.29 -7.08
N ILE A 70 -1.37 -9.38 -6.19
CA ILE A 70 -1.94 -10.64 -5.72
C ILE A 70 -3.38 -10.69 -6.24
N THR A 71 -3.67 -11.65 -7.10
CA THR A 71 -5.05 -11.95 -7.53
C THR A 71 -5.65 -12.93 -6.51
N VAL A 72 -6.69 -12.49 -5.81
CA VAL A 72 -7.52 -13.33 -4.92
C VAL A 72 -8.80 -13.75 -5.60
#